data_AF-A0A9W9YYV6-F1
#
_entry.id   AF-A0A9W9YYV6-F1
#
_cell.length_a   1.000
_cell.length_b   1.000
_cell.length_c   1.000
_cell.angle_alpha   90.00
_cell.angle_beta   90.00
_cell.angle_gamma   90.00
#
_symmetry.space_group_name_H-M   'P 1'
#
loop_
_entity.id
_entity.type
_entity.pdbx_description
1 polymer ?
#
loop_
_entity_poly.entity_id
_entity_poly.type
_entity_poly.pdbx_seq_one_letter_code
_entity_poly.pdbx_strand_id
1 'polypeptide(L)'
;MGTGCSGGYRSHWHTLSRRVIWLKVSRTNNDPAVVAGFYLQAIENEGGCPVILRTDTGTENTVIAAVQSYLRCDGQDEHAGAKAHVYGSSHSNQRIECWWSSFRKSRSNWWINFFKDLIHRGELSTTNVLQMECLWFSFSDLIQTELNEVCQHWNSHYIRKSRHDTVAGRPDELYYLPECVDAENQLQVVGNDKFQDMLHYCHDYQEENLHQDYFQTLASLGQFGVPNNWQEALHLYRQLLAVATS
;
A
#
# COMPACT_ATOMS: atom_id res chain seq x y z
N MET A 1 6.46 12.69 4.64
CA MET A 1 6.41 11.25 4.29
C MET A 1 6.81 11.05 2.82
N GLY A 2 7.17 9.85 2.34
CA GLY A 2 7.66 9.57 0.97
C GLY A 2 7.13 8.28 0.32
N THR A 3 6.93 8.26 -1.01
CA THR A 3 6.36 7.12 -1.80
C THR A 3 7.41 6.17 -2.40
N GLY A 4 7.09 4.88 -2.53
CA GLY A 4 7.87 3.93 -3.36
C GLY A 4 7.03 2.79 -3.95
N CYS A 5 7.40 2.32 -5.15
CA CYS A 5 6.64 1.35 -5.96
C CYS A 5 7.51 0.16 -6.43
N SER A 6 6.93 -1.05 -6.44
CA SER A 6 7.58 -2.25 -6.95
C SER A 6 6.55 -3.32 -7.35
N GLY A 7 6.41 -3.59 -8.66
CA GLY A 7 5.78 -4.82 -9.20
C GLY A 7 4.43 -5.22 -8.59
N GLY A 8 3.43 -4.32 -8.61
CA GLY A 8 2.09 -4.56 -8.06
C GLY A 8 1.90 -4.15 -6.59
N TYR A 9 2.96 -3.76 -5.90
CA TYR A 9 2.91 -3.28 -4.53
C TYR A 9 3.19 -1.78 -4.43
N ARG A 10 2.52 -1.11 -3.50
CA ARG A 10 2.74 0.30 -3.19
C ARG A 10 2.99 0.52 -1.70
N SER A 11 3.95 1.40 -1.41
CA SER A 11 4.34 1.75 -0.04
C SER A 11 4.52 3.24 0.16
N HIS A 12 4.42 3.65 1.42
CA HIS A 12 4.74 5.00 1.84
C HIS A 12 5.34 5.02 3.24
N TRP A 13 6.21 6.00 3.48
CA TRP A 13 7.19 5.95 4.56
C TRP A 13 7.28 7.27 5.33
N HIS A 14 7.46 7.19 6.65
CA HIS A 14 7.87 8.34 7.43
C HIS A 14 9.37 8.59 7.28
N THR A 15 9.77 9.78 6.81
CA THR A 15 11.13 10.05 6.35
C THR A 15 12.18 10.01 7.47
N LEU A 16 11.83 10.47 8.67
CA LEU A 16 12.74 10.50 9.82
C LEU A 16 12.92 9.10 10.42
N SER A 17 11.81 8.47 10.84
CA SER A 17 11.85 7.17 11.52
C SER A 17 12.14 6.00 10.56
N ARG A 18 11.82 6.17 9.26
CA ARG A 18 11.76 5.12 8.22
C ARG A 18 10.73 4.04 8.52
N ARG A 19 9.67 4.41 9.25
CA ARG A 19 8.50 3.56 9.47
C ARG A 19 7.75 3.41 8.15
N VAL A 20 7.40 2.18 7.79
CA VAL A 20 6.45 1.90 6.72
C VAL A 20 5.05 2.20 7.25
N ILE A 21 4.37 3.17 6.65
CA ILE A 21 3.00 3.54 7.05
C ILE A 21 2.00 2.59 6.39
N TRP A 22 2.20 2.24 5.12
CA TRP A 22 1.42 1.19 4.46
C TRP A 22 2.24 0.43 3.42
N LEU A 23 1.83 -0.80 3.18
CA LEU A 23 2.31 -1.70 2.14
C LEU A 23 1.13 -2.53 1.65
N LYS A 24 0.62 -2.21 0.46
CA LYS A 24 -0.63 -2.79 -0.05
C LYS A 24 -0.40 -3.54 -1.35
N VAL A 25 -1.08 -4.69 -1.48
CA VAL A 25 -1.27 -5.37 -2.76
C VAL A 25 -2.32 -4.60 -3.56
N SER A 26 -2.07 -4.40 -4.86
CA SER A 26 -3.01 -3.72 -5.74
C SER A 26 -3.11 -4.43 -7.09
N ARG A 27 -4.31 -4.36 -7.70
CA ARG A 27 -4.54 -4.80 -9.09
C ARG A 27 -3.76 -3.96 -10.08
N THR A 28 -3.61 -2.68 -9.77
CA THR A 28 -2.92 -1.69 -10.61
C THR A 28 -2.10 -0.77 -9.71
N ASN A 29 -0.86 -0.51 -10.12
CA ASN A 29 0.00 0.46 -9.46
C ASN A 29 -0.01 1.84 -10.14
N ASN A 30 -0.79 1.98 -11.22
CA ASN A 30 -0.81 3.18 -12.07
C ASN A 30 -2.10 3.99 -11.93
N ASP A 31 -3.12 3.45 -11.26
CA ASP A 31 -4.38 4.15 -11.03
C ASP A 31 -4.26 5.14 -9.86
N PRO A 32 -4.34 6.46 -10.11
CA PRO A 32 -4.21 7.46 -9.06
C PRO A 32 -5.25 7.32 -7.93
N ALA A 33 -6.44 6.81 -8.21
CA ALA A 33 -7.52 6.71 -7.24
C ALA A 33 -7.30 5.59 -6.22
N VAL A 34 -6.85 4.42 -6.70
CA VAL A 34 -6.46 3.31 -5.81
C VAL A 34 -5.35 3.75 -4.87
N VAL A 35 -4.38 4.47 -5.42
CA VAL A 35 -3.26 5.05 -4.68
C VAL A 35 -3.74 6.05 -3.63
N ALA A 36 -4.67 6.94 -3.97
CA ALA A 36 -5.28 7.88 -3.05
C ALA A 36 -6.14 7.22 -1.96
N GLY A 37 -6.87 6.15 -2.29
CA GLY A 37 -7.63 5.36 -1.32
C GLY A 37 -6.73 4.76 -0.23
N PHE A 38 -5.57 4.21 -0.62
CA PHE A 38 -4.58 3.75 0.37
C PHE A 38 -4.07 4.88 1.26
N TYR A 39 -3.91 6.08 0.71
CA TYR A 39 -3.46 7.23 1.47
C TYR A 39 -4.52 7.73 2.48
N LEU A 40 -5.78 7.80 2.07
CA LEU A 40 -6.88 8.16 2.97
C LEU A 40 -7.06 7.14 4.10
N GLN A 41 -6.97 5.84 3.79
CA GLN A 41 -6.97 4.79 4.83
C GLN A 41 -5.80 4.97 5.82
N ALA A 42 -4.62 5.36 5.33
CA ALA A 42 -3.49 5.64 6.21
C ALA A 42 -3.72 6.88 7.08
N ILE A 43 -4.30 7.95 6.54
CA ILE A 43 -4.67 9.15 7.31
C ILE A 43 -5.64 8.80 8.43
N GLU A 44 -6.67 7.99 8.13
CA GLU A 44 -7.64 7.53 9.11
C GLU A 44 -6.98 6.72 10.24
N ASN A 45 -6.15 5.75 9.87
CA ASN A 45 -5.46 4.88 10.83
C ASN A 45 -4.44 5.63 11.71
N GLU A 46 -3.73 6.62 11.15
CA GLU A 46 -2.76 7.42 11.89
C GLU A 46 -3.41 8.61 12.64
N GLY A 47 -4.71 8.85 12.43
CA GLY A 47 -5.47 9.94 13.07
C GLY A 47 -5.13 11.34 12.56
N GLY A 48 -4.56 11.46 11.36
CA GLY A 48 -4.17 12.74 10.78
C GLY A 48 -3.34 12.65 9.50
N CYS A 49 -3.12 13.79 8.86
CA CYS A 49 -2.29 13.91 7.67
C CYS A 49 -0.91 14.53 8.01
N PRO A 50 0.16 14.25 7.25
CA PRO A 50 1.46 14.88 7.48
C PRO A 50 1.43 16.37 7.15
N VAL A 51 2.31 17.17 7.77
CA VAL A 51 2.55 18.58 7.35
C VAL A 51 3.01 18.66 5.89
N ILE A 52 3.97 17.82 5.49
CA ILE A 52 4.46 17.71 4.11
C ILE A 52 4.39 16.26 3.63
N LEU A 53 3.75 16.08 2.48
CA LEU A 53 3.77 14.86 1.69
C LEU A 53 4.77 15.00 0.54
N ARG A 54 5.69 14.04 0.43
CA ARG A 54 6.59 13.95 -0.71
C ARG A 54 6.22 12.76 -1.58
N THR A 55 6.15 12.99 -2.89
CA THR A 55 5.96 11.93 -3.89
C THR A 55 6.97 12.09 -5.02
N ASP A 56 7.21 11.04 -5.79
CA ASP A 56 7.85 11.20 -7.09
C ASP A 56 6.86 11.88 -8.09
N THR A 57 7.38 12.25 -9.26
CA THR A 57 6.64 12.93 -10.33
C THR A 57 5.75 12.00 -11.16
N GLY A 58 5.44 10.79 -10.68
CA GLY A 58 4.56 9.85 -11.33
C GLY A 58 3.11 10.37 -11.43
N THR A 59 2.44 10.08 -12.55
CA THR A 59 1.05 10.48 -12.78
C THR A 59 0.09 9.83 -11.79
N GLU A 60 0.45 8.67 -11.26
CA GLU A 60 -0.30 7.95 -10.25
C GLU A 60 -0.32 8.65 -8.87
N ASN A 61 0.55 9.65 -8.65
CA ASN A 61 0.59 10.41 -7.40
C ASN A 61 -0.18 11.74 -7.46
N THR A 62 -0.74 12.09 -8.62
CA THR A 62 -1.43 13.37 -8.85
C THR A 62 -2.64 13.55 -7.93
N VAL A 63 -3.47 12.51 -7.77
CA VAL A 63 -4.64 12.57 -6.88
C VAL A 63 -4.21 12.69 -5.42
N ILE A 64 -3.19 11.94 -4.99
CA ILE A 64 -2.63 12.08 -3.64
C ILE A 64 -2.15 13.52 -3.36
N ALA A 65 -1.48 14.15 -4.34
CA ALA A 65 -0.99 15.52 -4.20
C ALA A 65 -2.15 16.52 -4.03
N ALA A 66 -3.23 16.33 -4.80
CA ALA A 66 -4.44 17.14 -4.68
C ALA A 66 -5.15 16.93 -3.33
N VAL A 67 -5.33 15.67 -2.91
CA VAL A 67 -5.93 15.31 -1.62
C VAL A 67 -5.17 15.97 -0.48
N GLN A 68 -3.84 15.81 -0.42
CA GLN A 68 -3.03 16.42 0.64
C GLN A 68 -3.17 17.95 0.66
N SER A 69 -3.14 18.58 -0.51
CA SER A 69 -3.26 20.04 -0.60
C SER A 69 -4.62 20.53 -0.12
N TYR A 70 -5.69 19.78 -0.42
CA TYR A 70 -7.04 20.08 0.02
C TYR A 70 -7.22 19.89 1.53
N LEU A 71 -6.77 18.76 2.08
CA LEU A 71 -6.87 18.49 3.52
C LEU A 71 -6.17 19.57 4.37
N ARG A 72 -5.12 20.17 3.81
CA ARG A 72 -4.29 21.19 4.48
C ARG A 72 -4.62 22.63 4.05
N CYS A 73 -5.68 22.88 3.30
CA CYS A 73 -5.94 24.22 2.73
C CYS A 73 -6.26 25.31 3.77
N ASP A 74 -6.79 24.94 4.94
CA ASP A 74 -7.09 25.90 6.03
C ASP A 74 -5.92 26.06 7.02
N GLY A 75 -4.82 25.33 6.79
CA GLY A 75 -3.63 25.40 7.63
C GLY A 75 -3.06 26.82 7.66
N GLN A 76 -2.57 27.23 8.83
CA GLN A 76 -1.99 28.57 9.03
C GLN A 76 -0.46 28.58 8.95
N ASP A 77 0.16 27.41 8.79
CA ASP A 77 1.62 27.28 8.66
C ASP A 77 2.12 27.47 7.23
N GLU A 78 3.44 27.63 7.08
CA GLU A 78 4.07 27.93 5.80
C GLU A 78 3.94 26.82 4.74
N HIS A 79 3.58 25.60 5.16
CA HIS A 79 3.40 24.43 4.31
C HIS A 79 1.92 24.11 4.05
N ALA A 80 0.98 24.98 4.40
CA ALA A 80 -0.43 24.75 4.16
C ALA A 80 -0.83 24.81 2.67
N GLY A 81 -1.99 24.25 2.35
CA GLY A 81 -2.57 24.23 1.00
C GLY A 81 -1.65 23.58 -0.03
N ALA A 82 -1.44 24.25 -1.17
CA ALA A 82 -0.62 23.74 -2.27
C ALA A 82 0.85 23.46 -1.90
N LYS A 83 1.34 24.02 -0.78
CA LYS A 83 2.71 23.77 -0.29
C LYS A 83 2.80 22.52 0.59
N ALA A 84 1.67 21.88 0.90
CA ALA A 84 1.62 20.66 1.71
C ALA A 84 2.11 19.43 0.95
N HIS A 85 2.28 19.55 -0.37
CA HIS A 85 2.84 18.52 -1.24
C HIS A 85 4.12 19.03 -1.92
N VAL A 86 5.12 18.15 -2.02
CA VAL A 86 6.39 18.42 -2.69
C VAL A 86 6.78 17.23 -3.58
N TYR A 87 7.09 17.50 -4.84
CA TYR A 87 7.73 16.50 -5.70
C TYR A 87 9.21 16.32 -5.34
N GLY A 88 9.61 15.08 -5.06
CA GLY A 88 10.99 14.69 -4.83
C GLY A 88 11.62 14.06 -6.08
N SER A 89 12.94 14.23 -6.25
CA SER A 89 13.68 13.51 -7.28
C SER A 89 13.82 12.02 -6.92
N SER A 90 13.88 11.14 -7.91
CA SER A 90 14.05 9.69 -7.70
C SER A 90 15.29 9.35 -6.86
N HIS A 91 16.34 10.18 -6.91
CA HIS A 91 17.54 10.04 -6.08
C HIS A 91 17.24 10.12 -4.57
N SER A 92 16.23 10.89 -4.16
CA SER A 92 15.80 10.95 -2.77
C SER A 92 15.08 9.67 -2.32
N ASN A 93 14.65 8.83 -3.26
CA ASN A 93 13.94 7.57 -3.01
C ASN A 93 14.84 6.33 -2.94
N GLN A 94 16.16 6.50 -3.15
CA GLN A 94 17.12 5.39 -3.21
C GLN A 94 17.05 4.43 -2.03
N ARG A 95 16.79 4.93 -0.82
CA ARG A 95 16.71 4.06 0.38
C ARG A 95 15.49 3.15 0.36
N ILE A 96 14.35 3.68 -0.08
CA ILE A 96 13.11 2.91 -0.25
C ILE A 96 13.31 1.89 -1.39
N GLU A 97 13.92 2.30 -2.50
CA GLU A 97 14.26 1.40 -3.61
C GLU A 97 15.26 0.30 -3.23
N CYS A 98 16.29 0.62 -2.44
CA CYS A 98 17.23 -0.36 -1.90
C CYS A 98 16.53 -1.37 -0.99
N TRP A 99 15.61 -0.91 -0.14
CA TRP A 99 14.79 -1.79 0.70
C TRP A 99 13.95 -2.74 -0.15
N TRP A 100 13.27 -2.20 -1.17
CA TRP A 100 12.49 -3.01 -2.12
C TRP A 100 13.34 -4.04 -2.86
N SER A 101 14.57 -3.67 -3.25
CA SER A 101 15.52 -4.60 -3.88
C SER A 101 15.86 -5.75 -2.94
N SER A 102 16.12 -5.48 -1.67
CA SER A 102 16.38 -6.50 -0.65
C SER A 102 15.14 -7.37 -0.37
N PHE A 103 13.96 -6.77 -0.26
CA PHE A 103 12.70 -7.50 -0.07
C PHE A 103 12.38 -8.43 -1.25
N ARG A 104 12.56 -7.92 -2.49
CA ARG A 104 12.38 -8.74 -3.69
C ARG A 104 13.28 -9.95 -3.72
N LYS A 105 14.52 -9.87 -3.20
CA LYS A 105 15.47 -10.98 -3.20
C LYS A 105 15.09 -12.13 -2.26
N SER A 106 14.16 -11.92 -1.33
CA SER A 106 13.69 -12.97 -0.41
C SER A 106 12.29 -13.47 -0.77
N ARG A 107 11.24 -12.90 -0.16
CA ARG A 107 9.87 -13.44 -0.17
C ARG A 107 9.13 -13.17 -1.48
N SER A 108 9.27 -11.97 -2.07
CA SER A 108 8.53 -11.66 -3.30
C SER A 108 8.99 -12.51 -4.49
N ASN A 109 10.26 -12.93 -4.53
CA ASN A 109 10.75 -13.77 -5.63
C ASN A 109 10.05 -15.12 -5.68
N TRP A 110 9.70 -15.68 -4.51
CA TRP A 110 8.99 -16.95 -4.43
C TRP A 110 7.60 -16.84 -5.08
N TRP A 111 6.80 -15.84 -4.71
CA TRP A 111 5.50 -15.58 -5.33
C TRP A 111 5.60 -15.30 -6.83
N ILE A 112 6.58 -14.49 -7.25
CA ILE A 112 6.82 -14.19 -8.67
C ILE A 112 7.11 -15.48 -9.44
N ASN A 113 7.97 -16.35 -8.92
CA ASN A 113 8.31 -17.61 -9.57
C ASN A 113 7.12 -18.57 -9.56
N PHE A 114 6.37 -18.64 -8.46
CA PHE A 114 5.17 -19.45 -8.34
C PHE A 114 4.12 -19.10 -9.42
N PHE A 115 3.78 -17.81 -9.59
CA PHE A 115 2.83 -17.42 -10.63
C PHE A 115 3.38 -17.59 -12.05
N LYS A 116 4.69 -17.38 -12.26
CA LYS A 116 5.33 -17.69 -13.55
C LYS A 116 5.23 -19.18 -13.89
N ASP A 117 5.40 -20.06 -12.91
CA ASP A 117 5.29 -21.50 -13.11
C ASP A 117 3.86 -21.91 -13.47
N LEU A 118 2.83 -21.29 -12.87
CA LEU A 118 1.43 -21.52 -13.25
C LEU A 118 1.15 -21.09 -14.69
N ILE A 119 1.69 -19.94 -15.11
CA ILE A 119 1.57 -19.49 -16.51
C ILE A 119 2.29 -20.46 -17.45
N HIS A 120 3.50 -20.91 -17.10
CA HIS A 120 4.28 -21.81 -17.93
C HIS A 120 3.60 -23.18 -18.11
N ARG A 121 2.89 -23.66 -17.09
CA ARG A 121 2.08 -24.89 -17.13
C ARG A 121 0.76 -24.73 -17.89
N GLY A 122 0.39 -23.51 -18.28
CA GLY A 122 -0.90 -23.22 -18.91
C GLY A 122 -2.08 -23.24 -17.92
N GLU A 123 -1.82 -23.22 -16.61
CA GLU A 123 -2.85 -23.20 -15.57
C GLU A 123 -3.38 -21.79 -15.29
N LEU A 124 -2.62 -20.75 -15.65
CA LEU A 124 -2.98 -19.34 -15.51
C LEU A 124 -2.75 -18.60 -16.83
N SER A 125 -3.77 -17.88 -17.30
CA SER A 125 -3.70 -16.96 -18.43
C SER A 125 -3.92 -15.53 -17.97
N THR A 126 -2.94 -14.66 -18.20
CA THR A 126 -3.01 -13.24 -17.86
C THR A 126 -3.96 -12.44 -18.76
N THR A 127 -4.44 -13.04 -19.86
CA THR A 127 -5.42 -12.42 -20.76
C THR A 127 -6.86 -12.80 -20.42
N ASN A 128 -7.07 -13.77 -19.53
CA ASN A 128 -8.39 -14.22 -19.12
C ASN A 128 -8.82 -13.49 -17.84
N VAL A 129 -9.78 -12.57 -17.98
CA VAL A 129 -10.31 -11.74 -16.87
C VAL A 129 -10.85 -12.60 -15.74
N LEU A 130 -11.62 -13.65 -16.04
CA LEU A 130 -12.19 -14.53 -15.01
C LEU A 130 -11.09 -15.25 -14.22
N GLN A 131 -10.05 -15.76 -14.91
CA GLN A 131 -8.91 -16.37 -14.22
C GLN A 131 -8.16 -15.37 -13.35
N MET A 132 -7.97 -14.14 -13.83
CA MET A 132 -7.33 -13.10 -13.03
C MET A 132 -8.16 -12.70 -11.80
N GLU A 133 -9.49 -12.66 -11.90
CA GLU A 133 -10.36 -12.37 -10.76
C GLU A 133 -10.42 -13.53 -9.74
N CYS A 134 -10.51 -14.79 -10.20
CA CYS A 134 -10.39 -15.95 -9.31
C CYS A 134 -9.03 -15.97 -8.60
N LEU A 135 -7.95 -15.65 -9.34
CA LEU A 135 -6.60 -15.59 -8.78
C LEU A 135 -6.51 -14.48 -7.72
N TRP A 136 -7.01 -13.30 -8.04
CA TRP A 136 -7.04 -12.17 -7.11
C TRP A 136 -7.78 -12.54 -5.84
N PHE A 137 -9.01 -13.05 -5.95
CA PHE A 137 -9.83 -13.43 -4.80
C PHE A 137 -9.12 -14.49 -3.92
N SER A 138 -8.42 -15.44 -4.54
CA SER A 138 -7.80 -16.54 -3.80
C SER A 138 -6.48 -16.17 -3.12
N PHE A 139 -5.70 -15.25 -3.70
CA PHE A 139 -4.33 -14.98 -3.24
C PHE A 139 -4.13 -13.59 -2.63
N SER A 140 -4.99 -12.61 -2.92
CA SER A 140 -4.75 -11.21 -2.53
C SER A 140 -4.67 -11.03 -1.01
N ASP A 141 -5.59 -11.60 -0.24
CA ASP A 141 -5.60 -11.51 1.23
C ASP A 141 -4.42 -12.23 1.88
N LEU A 142 -4.03 -13.39 1.32
CA LEU A 142 -2.86 -14.14 1.78
C LEU A 142 -1.58 -13.33 1.58
N ILE A 143 -1.39 -12.78 0.38
CA ILE A 143 -0.23 -11.92 0.07
C ILE A 143 -0.26 -10.65 0.92
N GLN A 144 -1.43 -10.04 1.11
CA GLN A 144 -1.57 -8.85 1.96
C GLN A 144 -1.20 -9.15 3.41
N THR A 145 -1.55 -10.33 3.93
CA THR A 145 -1.15 -10.76 5.27
C THR A 145 0.36 -10.88 5.38
N GLU A 146 1.03 -11.51 4.42
CA GLU A 146 2.50 -11.57 4.41
C GLU A 146 3.16 -10.19 4.31
N LEU A 147 2.58 -9.27 3.53
CA LEU A 147 3.07 -7.89 3.47
C LEU A 147 2.92 -7.17 4.82
N ASN A 148 1.82 -7.40 5.53
CA ASN A 148 1.61 -6.83 6.86
C ASN A 148 2.66 -7.35 7.86
N GLU A 149 3.01 -8.64 7.81
CA GLU A 149 4.09 -9.20 8.63
C GLU A 149 5.44 -8.55 8.31
N VAL A 150 5.73 -8.33 7.03
CA VAL A 150 6.96 -7.67 6.57
C VAL A 150 7.03 -6.24 7.11
N CYS A 151 5.92 -5.51 7.08
CA CYS A 151 5.81 -4.19 7.70
C CYS A 151 6.07 -4.24 9.20
N GLN A 152 5.45 -5.16 9.93
CA GLN A 152 5.64 -5.30 11.38
C GLN A 152 7.10 -5.63 11.72
N HIS A 153 7.70 -6.57 10.99
CA HIS A 153 9.11 -6.93 11.17
C HIS A 153 10.02 -5.74 10.90
N TRP A 154 9.76 -5.00 9.82
CA TRP A 154 10.52 -3.80 9.52
C TRP A 154 10.31 -2.69 10.56
N ASN A 155 9.08 -2.45 11.00
CA ASN A 155 8.82 -1.34 11.92
C ASN A 155 9.37 -1.61 13.33
N SER A 156 9.55 -2.87 13.70
CA SER A 156 10.10 -3.30 14.99
C SER A 156 11.61 -3.56 15.00
N HIS A 157 12.28 -3.73 13.84
CA HIS A 157 13.72 -3.98 13.83
C HIS A 157 14.55 -2.74 14.16
N TYR A 158 15.70 -2.95 14.79
CA TYR A 158 16.62 -1.87 15.13
C TYR A 158 17.47 -1.46 13.93
N ILE A 159 17.38 -0.21 13.49
CA ILE A 159 18.23 0.34 12.45
C ILE A 159 19.45 1.01 13.08
N ARG A 160 20.64 0.52 12.72
CA ARG A 160 21.91 1.05 13.20
C ARG A 160 22.22 2.42 12.58
N LYS A 161 23.01 3.21 13.30
CA LYS A 161 23.57 4.48 12.78
C LYS A 161 24.39 4.19 11.52
N SER A 162 24.19 5.01 10.48
CA SER A 162 24.97 4.97 9.25
C SER A 162 25.75 6.28 9.07
N ARG A 163 26.71 6.30 8.14
CA ARG A 163 27.49 7.51 7.79
C ARG A 163 26.65 8.66 7.23
N HIS A 164 25.42 8.39 6.80
CA HIS A 164 24.57 9.35 6.10
C HIS A 164 23.43 9.84 7.01
N ASP A 165 23.71 10.78 7.92
CA ASP A 165 22.75 11.51 8.77
C ASP A 165 21.49 10.72 9.14
N THR A 166 21.70 9.53 9.70
CA THR A 166 20.63 8.58 9.98
C THR A 166 20.41 8.51 11.48
N VAL A 167 19.18 8.78 11.92
CA VAL A 167 18.76 8.53 13.29
C VAL A 167 18.79 7.03 13.55
N ALA A 168 19.50 6.58 14.58
CA ALA A 168 19.51 5.17 14.97
C ALA A 168 18.31 4.87 15.87
N GLY A 169 17.73 3.69 15.76
CA GLY A 169 16.56 3.31 16.55
C GLY A 169 15.63 2.36 15.81
N ARG A 170 14.58 1.91 16.49
CA ARG A 170 13.50 1.14 15.86
C ARG A 170 12.51 2.11 15.22
N PRO A 171 12.04 1.86 13.97
CA PRO A 171 11.12 2.79 13.32
C PRO A 171 9.85 3.12 14.11
N ASP A 172 9.25 2.16 14.81
CA ASP A 172 8.09 2.43 15.67
C ASP A 172 8.45 3.31 16.87
N GLU A 173 9.54 3.03 17.57
CA GLU A 173 10.00 3.87 18.70
C GLU A 173 10.27 5.30 18.23
N LEU A 174 10.97 5.47 17.11
CA LEU A 174 11.27 6.78 16.53
C LEU A 174 10.04 7.52 16.01
N TYR A 175 8.94 6.80 15.74
CA TYR A 175 7.71 7.39 15.23
C TYR A 175 6.77 7.79 16.36
N TYR A 176 6.58 6.92 17.35
CA TYR A 176 5.66 7.13 18.47
C TYR A 176 6.28 7.91 19.63
N LEU A 177 7.62 7.96 19.73
CA LEU A 177 8.36 8.69 20.77
C LEU A 177 9.41 9.62 20.12
N PRO A 178 8.99 10.58 19.29
CA PRO A 178 9.91 11.47 18.59
C PRO A 178 10.74 12.34 19.55
N GLU A 179 10.25 12.60 20.76
CA GLU A 179 10.92 13.41 21.77
C GLU A 179 12.22 12.75 22.26
N CYS A 180 12.34 11.42 22.16
CA CYS A 180 13.56 10.70 22.50
C CYS A 180 14.73 10.99 21.54
N VAL A 181 14.46 11.64 20.40
CA VAL A 181 15.46 12.03 19.41
C VAL A 181 15.39 13.51 19.05
N ASP A 182 14.89 14.33 19.99
CA ASP A 182 14.70 15.78 19.83
C ASP A 182 13.89 16.15 18.58
N ALA A 183 12.92 15.30 18.22
CA ALA A 183 11.98 15.53 17.14
C ALA A 183 10.55 15.73 17.67
N GLU A 184 9.68 16.23 16.82
CA GLU A 184 8.28 16.51 17.15
C GLU A 184 7.33 15.74 16.23
N ASN A 185 6.14 15.41 16.74
CA ASN A 185 5.08 14.87 15.92
C ASN A 185 4.51 15.97 15.00
N GLN A 186 4.57 15.73 13.69
CA GLN A 186 4.13 16.65 12.64
C GLN A 186 2.85 16.14 11.95
N LEU A 187 2.02 15.37 12.64
CA LEU A 187 0.66 15.03 12.19
C LEU A 187 -0.29 16.20 12.43
N GLN A 188 -1.20 16.39 11.47
CA GLN A 188 -2.18 17.46 11.45
C GLN A 188 -3.57 16.84 11.45
N VAL A 189 -4.40 17.31 12.38
CA VAL A 189 -5.79 16.86 12.49
C VAL A 189 -6.55 17.27 11.23
N VAL A 190 -7.30 16.33 10.68
CA VAL A 190 -8.13 16.55 9.49
C VAL A 190 -9.58 16.69 9.94
N GLY A 191 -10.27 17.73 9.45
CA GLY A 191 -11.71 17.88 9.65
C GLY A 191 -12.48 16.71 9.04
N ASN A 192 -13.45 16.16 9.77
CA ASN A 192 -14.21 14.99 9.30
C ASN A 192 -14.95 15.28 7.99
N ASP A 193 -15.50 16.47 7.84
CA ASP A 193 -16.11 16.97 6.60
C ASP A 193 -15.16 16.86 5.40
N LYS A 194 -13.95 17.42 5.52
CA LYS A 194 -12.94 17.35 4.45
C LYS A 194 -12.48 15.94 4.14
N PHE A 195 -12.37 15.11 5.17
CA PHE A 195 -12.00 13.71 4.99
C PHE A 195 -13.07 12.97 4.20
N GLN A 196 -14.36 13.17 4.53
CA GLN A 196 -15.48 12.58 3.79
C GLN A 196 -15.56 13.10 2.35
N ASP A 197 -15.32 14.39 2.11
CA ASP A 197 -15.27 14.95 0.75
C ASP A 197 -14.21 14.25 -0.11
N MET A 198 -13.03 14.00 0.45
CA MET A 198 -11.95 13.30 -0.26
C MET A 198 -12.21 11.80 -0.41
N LEU A 199 -12.87 11.16 0.57
CA LEU A 199 -13.33 9.78 0.43
C LEU A 199 -14.32 9.64 -0.72
N HIS A 200 -15.32 10.52 -0.80
CA HIS A 200 -16.29 10.51 -1.90
C HIS A 200 -15.60 10.76 -3.25
N TYR A 201 -14.73 11.77 -3.31
CA TYR A 201 -13.93 12.07 -4.50
C TYR A 201 -13.10 10.88 -4.97
N CYS A 202 -12.51 10.09 -4.06
CA CYS A 202 -11.72 8.91 -4.44
C CYS A 202 -12.58 7.68 -4.76
N HIS A 203 -13.76 7.55 -4.14
CA HIS A 203 -14.69 6.46 -4.39
C HIS A 203 -15.32 6.54 -5.79
N ASP A 204 -15.59 7.75 -6.29
CA ASP A 204 -16.12 7.96 -7.64
C ASP A 204 -15.19 7.47 -8.77
N TYR A 205 -13.93 7.18 -8.46
CA TYR A 205 -12.97 6.61 -9.40
C TYR A 205 -12.83 5.07 -9.29
N GLN A 206 -13.41 4.42 -8.28
CA GLN A 206 -13.36 2.96 -8.17
C GLN A 206 -14.50 2.36 -9.00
N GLU A 207 -14.18 1.70 -10.11
CA GLU A 207 -15.16 0.89 -10.85
C GLU A 207 -15.69 -0.24 -9.95
N GLU A 208 -17.01 -0.40 -9.87
CA GLU A 208 -17.66 -1.54 -9.19
C GLU A 208 -17.16 -2.85 -9.80
N ASN A 209 -16.46 -3.67 -9.00
CA ASN A 209 -15.96 -4.96 -9.47
C ASN A 209 -17.01 -6.05 -9.22
N LEU A 210 -17.93 -6.20 -10.18
CA LEU A 210 -19.01 -7.20 -10.19
C LEU A 210 -18.53 -8.64 -9.85
N HIS A 211 -17.30 -9.01 -10.22
CA HIS A 211 -16.75 -10.33 -9.91
C HIS A 211 -16.41 -10.48 -8.43
N GLN A 212 -15.92 -9.43 -7.78
CA GLN A 212 -15.65 -9.45 -6.35
C GLN A 212 -16.92 -9.58 -5.53
N ASP A 213 -17.97 -8.84 -5.90
CA ASP A 213 -19.26 -8.93 -5.20
C ASP A 213 -19.87 -10.34 -5.31
N TYR A 214 -19.74 -10.95 -6.49
CA TYR A 214 -20.14 -12.34 -6.70
C TYR A 214 -19.35 -13.31 -5.81
N PHE A 215 -18.01 -13.24 -5.81
CA PHE A 215 -17.19 -14.14 -5.00
C PHE A 215 -17.33 -13.90 -3.49
N GLN A 216 -17.50 -12.65 -3.06
CA GLN A 216 -17.81 -12.31 -1.67
C GLN A 216 -19.17 -12.87 -1.24
N THR A 217 -20.17 -12.82 -2.13
CA THR A 217 -21.47 -13.46 -1.89
C THR A 217 -21.30 -14.98 -1.71
N LEU A 218 -20.55 -15.64 -2.59
CA LEU A 218 -20.30 -17.09 -2.45
C LEU A 218 -19.53 -17.45 -1.17
N ALA A 219 -18.57 -16.63 -0.77
CA ALA A 219 -17.84 -16.81 0.48
C ALA A 219 -18.72 -16.60 1.71
N SER A 220 -19.59 -15.57 1.72
CA SER A 220 -20.53 -15.31 2.81
C SER A 220 -21.60 -16.39 2.97
N LEU A 221 -21.94 -17.10 1.88
CA LEU A 221 -22.76 -18.32 1.91
C LEU A 221 -22.02 -19.55 2.50
N GLY A 222 -20.76 -19.39 2.93
CA GLY A 222 -19.95 -20.44 3.57
C GLY A 222 -19.47 -21.52 2.62
N GLN A 223 -19.51 -21.29 1.30
CA GLN A 223 -19.11 -22.29 0.31
C GLN A 223 -17.60 -22.47 0.20
N PHE A 224 -16.83 -21.47 0.65
CA PHE A 224 -15.36 -21.45 0.53
C PHE A 224 -14.73 -20.99 1.85
N GLY A 225 -13.64 -21.66 2.26
CA GLY A 225 -12.83 -21.24 3.40
C GLY A 225 -11.78 -20.19 3.01
N VAL A 226 -11.34 -19.39 3.98
CA VAL A 226 -10.25 -18.42 3.79
C VAL A 226 -8.91 -19.17 3.77
N PRO A 227 -8.08 -19.03 2.71
CA PRO A 227 -6.83 -19.77 2.59
C PRO A 227 -5.75 -19.19 3.53
N ASN A 228 -5.05 -20.06 4.26
CA ASN A 228 -3.98 -19.68 5.17
C ASN A 228 -2.57 -19.89 4.57
N ASN A 229 -2.48 -20.59 3.45
CA ASN A 229 -1.22 -20.88 2.77
C ASN A 229 -1.44 -20.97 1.25
N TRP A 230 -0.34 -21.00 0.51
CA TRP A 230 -0.38 -21.01 -0.95
C TRP A 230 -1.08 -22.23 -1.56
N GLN A 231 -1.09 -23.38 -0.86
CA GLN A 231 -1.73 -24.61 -1.34
C GLN A 231 -3.24 -24.50 -1.25
N GLU A 232 -3.74 -23.99 -0.13
CA GLU A 232 -5.16 -23.68 0.08
C GLU A 232 -5.63 -22.60 -0.90
N ALA A 233 -4.83 -21.55 -1.12
CA ALA A 233 -5.14 -20.51 -2.09
C ALA A 233 -5.21 -21.06 -3.53
N LEU A 234 -4.27 -21.93 -3.92
CA LEU A 234 -4.30 -22.59 -5.23
C LEU A 234 -5.50 -23.52 -5.38
N HIS A 235 -5.88 -24.21 -4.30
CA HIS A 235 -7.07 -25.06 -4.29
C HIS A 235 -8.35 -24.22 -4.48
N LEU A 236 -8.49 -23.13 -3.71
CA LEU A 236 -9.60 -22.18 -3.83
C LEU A 236 -9.71 -21.62 -5.25
N TYR A 237 -8.58 -21.20 -5.84
CA TYR A 237 -8.52 -20.72 -7.21
C TYR A 237 -9.11 -21.72 -8.22
N ARG A 238 -8.72 -23.00 -8.12
CA ARG A 238 -9.21 -24.07 -9.00
C ARG A 238 -10.69 -24.36 -8.77
N GLN A 239 -11.16 -24.31 -7.53
CA GLN A 239 -12.58 -24.47 -7.21
C GLN A 239 -13.43 -23.35 -7.80
N LEU A 240 -13.01 -22.10 -7.63
CA LEU A 240 -13.72 -20.94 -8.21
C LEU A 240 -13.78 -21.01 -9.73
N LEU A 241 -12.70 -21.43 -10.38
CA LEU A 241 -12.71 -21.66 -11.83
C LEU A 241 -13.65 -22.75 -12.28
N ALA A 242 -13.75 -23.85 -11.53
CA ALA A 242 -14.67 -24.93 -11.85
C ALA A 242 -16.14 -24.48 -11.73
N VAL A 243 -16.46 -23.69 -10.69
CA VAL A 243 -17.81 -23.15 -10.48
C VAL A 243 -18.17 -22.08 -11.51
N ALA A 244 -17.21 -21.25 -11.91
CA ALA A 244 -17.46 -20.18 -12.87
C ALA A 244 -17.51 -20.66 -14.34
N THR A 245 -17.04 -21.88 -14.63
CA THR A 245 -17.10 -22.48 -15.98
C THR A 245 -18.15 -23.59 -16.12
N SER A 246 -18.83 -23.97 -15.03
CA SER A 246 -19.96 -24.90 -15.01
C SER A 246 -21.28 -24.23 -15.35
#